data_AF-A0A316T6S4-F1
#
_entry.id   AF-A0A316T6S4-F1
#
_cell.length_a   1.000
_cell.length_b   1.000
_cell.length_c   1.000
_cell.angle_alpha   90.00
_cell.angle_beta   90.00
_cell.angle_gamma   90.00
#
_symmetry.space_group_name_H-M   'P 1'
#
loop_
_entity.id
_entity.type
_entity.pdbx_description
1 polymer ?
#
loop_
_entity_poly.entity_id
_entity_poly.type
_entity_poly.pdbx_seq_one_letter_code
_entity_poly.pdbx_strand_id
1 'polypeptide(L)'
;DLEKLGKSQLKQLEQMIQDLPETTILIFWYPGREVILKKSSTYRNFSKLVEKIGCVTEFVLKTRSDLVKILCKQAEKLGSAISTKAAYDLIDLCGTELNSLLHELDKLAFYALGREITRDDIFQLVTPSVESSSFDLAKAVLQGQYQKAFQILDRLLSQQQDEILLLSAMNTSFLDIYRARAAQSAGQNEDAILQAYSYKGREFRMRNAMRDCSRFSMGQIKRCLDCLMEADIKLKSSRVDHRIILETAVGKMILARQEVKG
;
A
#
# COMPACT_ATOMS: atom_id res chain seq x y z
N ASP A 1 10.01 21.81 12.69
CA ASP A 1 11.08 20.83 12.42
C ASP A 1 12.27 21.19 13.30
N LEU A 2 12.67 20.30 14.21
CA LEU A 2 13.75 20.58 15.17
C LEU A 2 15.10 20.85 14.50
N GLU A 3 15.35 20.27 13.32
CA GLU A 3 16.60 20.48 12.59
C GLU A 3 16.67 21.85 11.91
N LYS A 4 15.54 22.53 11.75
CA LYS A 4 15.47 23.89 11.19
C LYS A 4 15.57 24.98 12.26
N LEU A 5 15.52 24.60 13.54
CA LEU A 5 15.61 25.55 14.64
C LEU A 5 17.06 25.98 14.86
N GLY A 6 17.28 27.28 15.03
CA GLY A 6 18.57 27.82 15.44
C GLY A 6 18.92 27.43 16.88
N LYS A 7 20.20 27.50 17.26
CA LYS A 7 20.67 27.16 18.62
C LYS A 7 19.91 27.89 19.74
N SER A 8 19.58 29.17 19.52
CA SER A 8 18.81 29.97 20.50
C SER A 8 17.38 29.43 20.71
N GLN A 9 16.70 29.08 19.61
CA GLN A 9 15.34 28.55 19.64
C GLN A 9 15.29 27.16 20.28
N LEU A 10 16.29 26.31 20.00
CA LEU A 10 16.41 25.01 20.67
C LEU A 10 16.56 25.19 22.18
N LYS A 11 17.43 26.10 22.63
CA LYS A 11 17.61 26.37 24.06
C LYS A 11 16.34 26.89 24.74
N GLN A 12 15.58 27.76 24.07
CA GLN A 12 14.28 28.22 24.57
C GLN A 12 13.29 27.05 24.70
N LEU A 13 13.22 26.19 23.70
CA LEU A 13 12.37 25.00 23.73
C LEU A 13 12.76 24.06 24.87
N GLU A 14 14.05 23.82 25.08
CA GLU A 14 14.54 23.00 26.19
C GLU A 14 14.14 23.58 27.55
N GLN A 15 14.20 24.91 27.70
CA GLN A 15 13.80 25.58 28.94
C GLN A 15 12.29 25.52 29.17
N MET A 16 11.47 25.73 28.13
CA MET A 16 10.01 25.59 28.23
C MET A 16 9.59 24.18 28.62
N ILE A 17 10.31 23.16 28.14
CA ILE A 17 10.05 21.76 28.46
C ILE A 17 10.36 21.48 29.94
N GLN A 18 11.42 22.07 30.49
CA GLN A 18 11.80 21.89 31.89
C GLN A 18 10.86 22.59 32.88
N ASP A 19 10.17 23.65 32.46
CA ASP A 19 9.27 24.47 33.28
C ASP A 19 7.83 24.43 32.74
N LEU A 20 7.31 23.21 32.53
CA LEU A 20 5.96 22.98 32.04
C LEU A 20 4.96 23.05 33.22
N PRO A 21 3.93 23.91 33.16
CA PRO A 21 2.90 23.93 34.19
C PRO A 21 2.15 22.59 34.27
N GLU A 22 1.79 22.15 35.47
CA GLU A 22 1.08 20.88 35.69
C GLU A 22 -0.29 20.82 34.97
N THR A 23 -0.87 21.97 34.64
CA THR A 23 -2.13 22.10 33.91
C THR A 23 -1.99 21.89 32.40
N THR A 24 -0.77 21.75 31.88
CA THR A 24 -0.49 21.72 30.44
C THR A 24 0.03 20.37 29.98
N ILE A 25 -0.65 19.80 28.98
CA ILE A 25 -0.15 18.62 28.25
C ILE A 25 0.41 19.10 26.92
N LEU A 26 1.73 18.97 26.75
CA LEU A 26 2.41 19.30 25.50
C LEU A 26 2.64 18.04 24.65
N ILE A 27 2.11 18.04 23.43
CA ILE A 27 2.25 16.92 22.49
C ILE A 27 3.08 17.37 21.29
N PHE A 28 4.22 16.71 21.07
CA PHE A 28 4.98 16.83 19.83
C PHE A 28 4.55 15.71 18.88
N TRP A 29 3.95 16.09 17.75
CA TRP A 29 3.47 15.15 16.74
C TRP A 29 4.15 15.41 15.39
N TYR A 30 4.78 14.37 14.84
CA TYR A 30 5.51 14.43 13.57
C TYR A 30 4.89 13.46 12.55
N PRO A 31 3.68 13.74 12.02
CA PRO A 31 3.06 12.88 11.01
C PRO A 31 3.86 12.92 9.70
N GLY A 32 3.96 11.78 9.03
CA GLY A 32 4.54 11.68 7.68
C GLY A 32 6.05 11.88 7.59
N ARG A 33 6.76 12.00 8.71
CA ARG A 33 8.23 12.10 8.74
C ARG A 33 8.84 10.95 9.51
N GLU A 34 9.74 10.22 8.85
CA GLU A 34 10.56 9.24 9.54
C GLU A 34 11.69 9.94 10.31
N VAL A 35 11.48 10.10 11.61
CA VAL A 35 12.53 10.59 12.51
C VAL A 35 13.35 9.39 12.97
N ILE A 36 14.50 9.16 12.32
CA ILE A 36 15.44 8.11 12.73
C ILE A 36 16.37 8.69 13.80
N LEU A 37 16.10 8.45 15.09
CA LEU A 37 16.92 8.94 16.21
C LEU A 37 18.41 8.54 16.10
N LYS A 38 18.69 7.41 15.45
CA LYS A 38 20.07 6.96 15.17
C LYS A 38 20.81 7.85 14.17
N LYS A 39 20.12 8.59 13.31
CA LYS A 39 20.71 9.43 12.25
C LYS A 39 20.75 10.93 12.58
N SER A 40 20.02 11.38 13.61
CA SER A 40 19.99 12.80 14.01
C SER A 40 20.32 12.98 15.48
N SER A 41 21.43 13.66 15.77
CA SER A 41 21.82 14.00 17.15
C SER A 41 20.84 14.96 17.81
N THR A 42 20.26 15.89 17.04
CA THR A 42 19.25 16.85 17.51
C THR A 42 18.01 16.11 18.02
N TYR A 43 17.39 15.27 17.19
CA TYR A 43 16.21 14.51 17.60
C TYR A 43 16.52 13.53 18.73
N ARG A 44 17.71 12.91 18.75
CA ARG A 44 18.12 12.01 19.84
C ARG A 44 18.26 12.74 21.18
N ASN A 45 18.90 13.90 21.18
CA ASN A 45 19.07 14.70 22.40
C ASN A 45 17.73 15.22 22.90
N PHE A 46 16.86 15.64 21.98
CA PHE A 46 15.50 16.06 22.30
C PHE A 46 14.65 14.93 22.89
N SER A 47 14.69 13.71 22.32
CA SER A 47 14.00 12.53 22.88
C SER A 47 14.40 12.27 24.32
N LYS A 48 15.72 12.29 24.60
CA LYS A 48 16.26 12.10 25.96
C LYS A 48 15.83 13.19 26.94
N LEU A 49 15.60 14.41 26.48
CA LEU A 49 15.09 15.48 27.32
C LEU A 49 13.63 15.21 27.69
N VAL A 50 12.80 14.87 26.69
CA VAL A 50 11.36 14.58 26.90
C VAL A 50 11.16 13.35 27.76
N GLU A 51 11.95 12.29 27.59
CA GLU A 51 11.91 11.06 28.39
C GLU A 51 12.13 11.29 29.90
N LYS A 52 12.75 12.41 30.31
CA LYS A 52 12.94 12.74 31.74
C LYS A 52 11.65 13.19 32.43
N ILE A 53 10.70 13.73 31.67
CA ILE A 53 9.50 14.39 32.22
C ILE A 53 8.20 13.86 31.60
N GLY A 54 8.29 12.92 30.66
CA GLY A 54 7.16 12.42 29.89
C GLY A 54 7.50 11.14 29.14
N CYS A 55 6.79 10.91 28.03
CA CYS A 55 6.92 9.71 27.22
C CYS A 55 7.31 10.07 25.79
N VAL A 56 8.20 9.26 25.20
CA VAL A 56 8.47 9.26 23.76
C VAL A 56 8.06 7.92 23.19
N THR A 57 7.27 7.94 22.12
CA THR A 57 6.85 6.74 21.41
C THR A 57 7.09 6.89 19.92
N GLU A 58 7.67 5.84 19.32
CA GLU A 58 7.91 5.76 17.89
C GLU A 58 6.82 4.93 17.21
N PHE A 59 6.06 5.54 16.30
CA PHE A 59 5.09 4.84 15.46
C PHE A 59 5.77 4.30 14.20
N VAL A 60 6.60 3.27 14.39
CA VAL A 60 7.29 2.60 13.27
C VAL A 60 6.27 1.79 12.46
N LEU A 61 6.36 1.90 11.12
CA LEU A 61 5.61 1.06 10.20
C LEU A 61 5.80 -0.42 10.55
N LYS A 62 4.69 -1.13 10.71
CA LYS A 62 4.71 -2.56 11.05
C LYS A 62 5.10 -3.38 9.83
N THR A 63 5.96 -4.36 10.03
CA THR A 63 6.21 -5.36 8.99
C THR A 63 4.99 -6.27 8.84
N ARG A 64 4.88 -7.02 7.74
CA ARG A 64 3.80 -8.00 7.60
C ARG A 64 3.81 -9.06 8.71
N SER A 65 4.99 -9.45 9.19
CA SER A 65 5.10 -10.38 10.32
C SER A 65 4.53 -9.77 11.60
N ASP A 66 4.78 -8.48 11.83
CA ASP A 66 4.19 -7.76 12.96
C ASP A 66 2.68 -7.63 12.83
N LEU A 67 2.17 -7.30 11.62
CA LEU A 67 0.74 -7.22 11.34
C LEU A 67 0.05 -8.57 11.58
N VAL A 68 0.62 -9.68 11.10
CA VAL A 68 0.10 -11.03 11.36
C VAL A 68 0.00 -11.30 12.85
N LYS A 69 1.05 -10.99 13.62
CA LYS A 69 1.03 -11.17 15.10
C LYS A 69 -0.06 -10.32 15.76
N ILE A 70 -0.26 -9.09 15.29
CA ILE A 70 -1.31 -8.20 15.79
C ILE A 70 -2.69 -8.78 15.47
N LEU A 71 -2.91 -9.24 14.24
CA LEU A 71 -4.18 -9.82 13.80
C LEU A 71 -4.54 -11.10 14.56
N CYS A 72 -3.59 -12.02 14.72
CA CYS A 72 -3.82 -13.24 15.51
C CYS A 72 -4.20 -12.90 16.96
N LYS A 73 -3.46 -11.99 17.61
CA LYS A 73 -3.76 -11.56 18.98
C LYS A 73 -5.10 -10.83 19.10
N GLN A 74 -5.46 -10.03 18.09
CA GLN A 74 -6.72 -9.32 18.11
C GLN A 74 -7.89 -10.29 17.89
N ALA A 75 -7.75 -11.29 17.02
CA ALA A 75 -8.77 -12.32 16.82
C ALA A 75 -9.06 -13.06 18.14
N GLU A 76 -8.01 -13.43 18.88
CA GLU A 76 -8.12 -14.06 20.21
C GLU A 76 -8.90 -13.18 21.19
N LYS A 77 -8.61 -11.87 21.23
CA LYS A 77 -9.34 -10.91 22.08
C LYS A 77 -10.82 -10.78 21.71
N LEU A 78 -11.15 -10.98 20.44
CA LEU A 78 -12.52 -11.00 19.95
C LEU A 78 -13.22 -12.35 20.17
N GLY A 79 -12.56 -13.30 20.84
CA GLY A 79 -13.10 -14.64 21.12
C GLY A 79 -13.04 -15.59 19.93
N SER A 80 -12.26 -15.27 18.89
CA SER A 80 -12.10 -16.03 17.65
C SER A 80 -10.64 -16.48 17.46
N ALA A 81 -10.36 -17.25 16.42
CA ALA A 81 -8.99 -17.57 16.01
C ALA A 81 -8.77 -17.26 14.53
N ILE A 82 -7.53 -17.00 14.12
CA ILE A 82 -7.13 -16.90 12.70
C ILE A 82 -5.73 -17.48 12.53
N SER A 83 -5.56 -18.43 11.60
CA SER A 83 -4.24 -18.97 11.28
C SER A 83 -3.32 -17.91 10.69
N THR A 84 -2.00 -18.07 10.85
CA THR A 84 -0.98 -17.20 10.24
C THR A 84 -1.17 -17.08 8.72
N LYS A 85 -1.52 -18.18 8.05
CA LYS A 85 -1.75 -18.20 6.60
C LYS A 85 -2.97 -17.35 6.22
N ALA A 86 -4.07 -17.51 6.92
CA ALA A 86 -5.27 -16.71 6.71
C ALA A 86 -5.02 -15.22 7.00
N ALA A 87 -4.26 -14.89 8.05
CA ALA A 87 -3.86 -13.50 8.32
C ALA A 87 -3.01 -12.90 7.19
N TYR A 88 -2.13 -13.68 6.55
CA TYR A 88 -1.42 -13.23 5.35
C TYR A 88 -2.36 -13.01 4.16
N ASP A 89 -3.33 -13.90 3.93
CA ASP A 89 -4.35 -13.72 2.89
C ASP A 89 -5.15 -12.42 3.12
N LEU A 90 -5.52 -12.11 4.37
CA LEU A 90 -6.20 -10.86 4.73
C LEU A 90 -5.35 -9.62 4.38
N ILE A 91 -4.05 -9.65 4.71
CA ILE A 91 -3.11 -8.57 4.35
C ILE A 91 -2.96 -8.42 2.83
N ASP A 92 -3.00 -9.52 2.07
CA ASP A 92 -2.92 -9.47 0.60
C ASP A 92 -4.18 -8.85 -0.02
N LEU A 93 -5.34 -9.00 0.60
CA LEU A 93 -6.58 -8.38 0.13
C LEU A 93 -6.70 -6.92 0.56
N CYS A 94 -6.42 -6.59 1.81
CA CYS A 94 -6.67 -5.26 2.37
C CYS A 94 -5.49 -4.30 2.28
N GLY A 95 -4.27 -4.80 2.08
CA GLY A 95 -3.04 -4.03 2.20
C GLY A 95 -2.48 -4.01 3.62
N THR A 96 -1.62 -3.04 3.91
CA THR A 96 -0.82 -2.97 5.15
C THR A 96 -1.32 -1.92 6.15
N GLU A 97 -2.42 -1.22 5.85
CA GLU A 97 -3.02 -0.25 6.76
C GLU A 97 -3.69 -0.96 7.95
N LEU A 98 -3.14 -0.74 9.14
CA LEU A 98 -3.54 -1.48 10.34
C LEU A 98 -5.02 -1.26 10.68
N ASN A 99 -5.52 -0.03 10.58
CA ASN A 99 -6.91 0.27 10.91
C ASN A 99 -7.88 -0.48 9.97
N SER A 100 -7.59 -0.50 8.67
CA SER A 100 -8.37 -1.25 7.69
C SER A 100 -8.35 -2.75 7.99
N LEU A 101 -7.18 -3.29 8.32
CA LEU A 101 -7.04 -4.71 8.68
C LEU A 101 -7.81 -5.07 9.96
N LEU A 102 -7.75 -4.23 10.98
CA LEU A 102 -8.49 -4.45 12.23
C LEU A 102 -10.00 -4.38 12.01
N HIS A 103 -10.48 -3.45 11.19
CA HIS A 103 -11.90 -3.34 10.87
C HIS A 103 -12.42 -4.57 10.12
N GLU A 104 -11.66 -5.05 9.13
CA GLU A 104 -11.99 -6.27 8.40
C GLU A 104 -11.93 -7.51 9.30
N LEU A 105 -10.97 -7.55 10.23
CA LEU A 105 -10.87 -8.61 11.23
C LEU A 105 -12.06 -8.61 12.19
N ASP A 106 -12.52 -7.45 12.67
CA ASP A 106 -13.69 -7.34 13.55
C ASP A 106 -14.94 -7.91 12.85
N LYS A 107 -15.14 -7.57 11.57
CA LYS A 107 -16.23 -8.12 10.74
C LYS A 107 -16.14 -9.64 10.60
N LEU A 108 -14.94 -10.16 10.31
CA LEU A 108 -14.70 -11.60 10.18
C LEU A 108 -14.91 -12.33 11.50
N ALA A 109 -14.45 -11.79 12.62
CA ALA A 109 -14.63 -12.37 13.94
C ALA A 109 -16.12 -12.41 14.32
N PHE A 110 -16.88 -11.35 14.00
CA PHE A 110 -18.32 -11.33 14.20
C PHE A 110 -19.03 -12.40 13.38
N TYR A 111 -18.65 -12.58 12.10
CA TYR A 111 -19.19 -13.64 11.26
C TYR A 111 -18.78 -15.05 11.72
N ALA A 112 -17.58 -15.18 12.29
CA ALA A 112 -17.05 -16.44 12.78
C ALA A 112 -17.79 -16.93 14.04
N LEU A 113 -18.36 -16.03 14.85
CA LEU A 113 -19.10 -16.38 16.08
C LEU A 113 -18.27 -17.28 17.02
N GLY A 114 -16.98 -16.98 17.14
CA GLY A 114 -16.03 -17.70 18.00
C GLY A 114 -15.37 -18.93 17.39
N ARG A 115 -15.71 -19.31 16.15
CA ARG A 115 -14.97 -20.34 15.40
C ARG A 115 -13.67 -19.76 14.81
N GLU A 116 -12.85 -20.60 14.20
CA GLU A 116 -11.70 -20.11 13.45
C GLU A 116 -12.15 -19.37 12.17
N ILE A 117 -11.57 -18.19 11.93
CA ILE A 117 -11.68 -17.43 10.68
C ILE A 117 -10.88 -18.18 9.62
N THR A 118 -11.61 -18.74 8.67
CA THR A 118 -11.07 -19.53 7.58
C THR A 118 -10.71 -18.65 6.39
N ARG A 119 -9.96 -19.24 5.46
CA ARG A 119 -9.64 -18.60 4.18
C ARG A 119 -10.91 -18.29 3.38
N ASP A 120 -11.88 -19.18 3.37
CA ASP A 120 -13.14 -18.97 2.66
C ASP A 120 -13.92 -17.78 3.21
N ASP A 121 -13.96 -17.59 4.53
CA ASP A 121 -14.60 -16.42 5.15
C ASP A 121 -13.97 -15.11 4.66
N ILE A 122 -12.64 -15.09 4.58
CA ILE A 122 -11.89 -13.94 4.09
C ILE A 122 -12.28 -13.64 2.64
N PHE A 123 -12.21 -14.63 1.74
CA PHE A 123 -12.54 -14.40 0.34
C PHE A 123 -14.02 -14.10 0.08
N GLN A 124 -14.91 -14.52 0.99
CA GLN A 124 -16.34 -14.25 0.89
C GLN A 124 -16.73 -12.84 1.38
N LEU A 125 -16.09 -12.35 2.47
CA LEU A 125 -16.55 -11.15 3.17
C LEU A 125 -15.65 -9.94 3.01
N VAL A 126 -14.38 -10.15 2.69
CA VAL A 126 -13.41 -9.07 2.58
C VAL A 126 -13.46 -8.46 1.20
N THR A 127 -13.66 -7.15 1.15
CA THR A 127 -13.55 -6.39 -0.09
C THR A 127 -12.08 -6.10 -0.35
N PRO A 128 -11.49 -6.55 -1.47
CA PRO A 128 -10.09 -6.27 -1.76
C PRO A 128 -9.88 -4.77 -1.99
N SER A 129 -8.72 -4.26 -1.56
CA SER A 129 -8.34 -2.85 -1.72
C SER A 129 -8.25 -2.48 -3.20
N VAL A 130 -8.31 -1.17 -3.50
CA VAL A 130 -8.16 -0.66 -4.87
C VAL A 130 -6.79 -1.04 -5.43
N GLU A 131 -5.74 -1.01 -4.61
CA GLU A 131 -4.38 -1.43 -5.03
C GLU A 131 -4.31 -2.92 -5.33
N SER A 132 -4.88 -3.76 -4.46
CA SER A 132 -4.89 -5.22 -4.65
C SER A 132 -5.66 -5.59 -5.92
N SER A 133 -6.86 -5.03 -6.07
CA SER A 133 -7.71 -5.20 -7.25
C SER A 133 -7.05 -4.66 -8.53
N SER A 134 -6.36 -3.51 -8.46
CA SER A 134 -5.64 -2.92 -9.60
C SER A 134 -4.45 -3.79 -10.04
N PHE A 135 -3.76 -4.43 -9.09
CA PHE A 135 -2.70 -5.40 -9.40
C PHE A 135 -3.26 -6.67 -10.04
N ASP A 136 -4.39 -7.17 -9.54
CA ASP A 136 -5.11 -8.30 -10.16
C ASP A 136 -5.62 -7.98 -11.57
N LEU A 137 -6.11 -6.75 -11.79
CA LEU A 137 -6.50 -6.25 -13.10
C LEU A 137 -5.30 -6.24 -14.06
N ALA A 138 -4.16 -5.69 -13.63
CA ALA A 138 -2.94 -5.66 -14.44
C ALA A 138 -2.49 -7.07 -14.85
N LYS A 139 -2.51 -8.03 -13.92
CA LYS A 139 -2.23 -9.44 -14.23
C LYS A 139 -3.23 -10.03 -15.22
N ALA A 140 -4.52 -9.81 -15.02
CA ALA A 140 -5.57 -10.33 -15.91
C ALA A 140 -5.39 -9.79 -17.34
N VAL A 141 -5.11 -8.50 -17.48
CA VAL A 141 -4.81 -7.85 -18.76
C VAL A 141 -3.58 -8.46 -19.43
N LEU A 142 -2.45 -8.56 -18.72
CA LEU A 142 -1.20 -9.11 -19.26
C LEU A 142 -1.31 -10.61 -19.62
N GLN A 143 -2.13 -11.36 -18.89
CA GLN A 143 -2.45 -12.76 -19.19
C GLN A 143 -3.51 -12.92 -20.29
N GLY A 144 -4.16 -11.83 -20.71
CA GLY A 144 -5.28 -11.81 -21.65
C GLY A 144 -6.48 -12.60 -21.15
N GLN A 145 -6.80 -12.47 -19.87
CA GLN A 145 -8.02 -12.99 -19.26
C GLN A 145 -9.11 -11.91 -19.37
N TYR A 146 -9.63 -11.72 -20.59
CA TYR A 146 -10.59 -10.66 -20.97
C TYR A 146 -11.74 -10.53 -19.98
N GLN A 147 -12.49 -11.62 -19.79
CA GLN A 147 -13.66 -11.66 -18.92
C GLN A 147 -13.31 -11.28 -17.48
N LYS A 148 -12.20 -11.81 -16.96
CA LYS A 148 -11.73 -11.50 -15.60
C LYS A 148 -11.32 -10.03 -15.45
N ALA A 149 -10.62 -9.47 -16.44
CA ALA A 149 -10.19 -8.08 -16.41
C ALA A 149 -11.39 -7.13 -16.33
N PHE A 150 -12.41 -7.32 -17.19
CA PHE A 150 -13.61 -6.48 -17.15
C PHE A 150 -14.44 -6.68 -15.87
N GLN A 151 -14.56 -7.92 -15.36
CA GLN A 151 -15.21 -8.15 -14.07
C GLN A 151 -14.54 -7.40 -12.91
N ILE A 152 -13.19 -7.35 -12.88
CA ILE A 152 -12.45 -6.61 -11.86
C ILE A 152 -12.66 -5.10 -12.03
N LEU A 153 -12.60 -4.60 -13.28
CA LEU A 153 -12.83 -3.19 -13.58
C LEU A 153 -14.23 -2.75 -13.18
N ASP A 154 -15.26 -3.52 -13.54
CA ASP A 154 -16.66 -3.23 -13.19
C ASP A 154 -16.85 -3.15 -11.69
N ARG A 155 -16.25 -4.09 -10.94
CA ARG A 155 -16.29 -4.06 -9.49
C ARG A 155 -15.64 -2.78 -8.94
N LEU A 156 -14.46 -2.41 -9.43
CA LEU A 156 -13.76 -1.20 -9.01
C LEU A 156 -14.57 0.07 -9.28
N LEU A 157 -15.20 0.16 -10.45
CA LEU A 157 -16.06 1.29 -10.81
C LEU A 157 -17.35 1.32 -9.98
N SER A 158 -17.91 0.16 -9.61
CA SER A 158 -19.12 0.07 -8.79
C SER A 158 -18.91 0.53 -7.34
N GLN A 159 -17.66 0.56 -6.85
CA GLN A 159 -17.31 1.02 -5.50
C GLN A 159 -17.34 2.55 -5.34
N GLN A 160 -17.84 3.29 -6.34
CA GLN A 160 -17.90 4.77 -6.37
C GLN A 160 -16.55 5.42 -6.03
N GLN A 161 -15.46 4.76 -6.44
CA GLN A 161 -14.11 5.30 -6.28
C GLN A 161 -13.88 6.41 -7.30
N ASP A 162 -13.07 7.40 -6.94
CA ASP A 162 -12.59 8.41 -7.89
C ASP A 162 -11.83 7.72 -9.04
N GLU A 163 -12.28 7.93 -10.28
CA GLU A 163 -11.74 7.25 -11.45
C GLU A 163 -10.28 7.66 -11.74
N ILE A 164 -9.86 8.84 -11.29
CA ILE A 164 -8.46 9.30 -11.38
C ILE A 164 -7.60 8.53 -10.39
N LEU A 165 -8.09 8.30 -9.16
CA LEU A 165 -7.41 7.44 -8.19
C LEU A 165 -7.30 6.00 -8.68
N LEU A 166 -8.37 5.47 -9.30
CA LEU A 166 -8.35 4.15 -9.93
C LEU A 166 -7.31 4.07 -11.05
N LEU A 167 -7.28 5.05 -11.97
CA LEU A 167 -6.26 5.09 -13.02
C LEU A 167 -4.85 5.16 -12.44
N SER A 168 -4.65 5.96 -11.38
CA SER A 168 -3.36 6.06 -10.68
C SER A 168 -2.93 4.71 -10.07
N ALA A 169 -3.86 3.98 -9.46
CA ALA A 169 -3.60 2.65 -8.91
C ALA A 169 -3.27 1.63 -10.02
N MET A 170 -3.97 1.68 -11.15
CA MET A 170 -3.65 0.89 -12.34
C MET A 170 -2.24 1.21 -12.84
N ASN A 171 -1.93 2.48 -13.09
CA ASN A 171 -0.61 2.95 -13.52
C ASN A 171 0.50 2.43 -12.60
N THR A 172 0.32 2.58 -11.29
CA THR A 172 1.33 2.12 -10.32
C THR A 172 1.51 0.60 -10.40
N SER A 173 0.43 -0.17 -10.58
CA SER A 173 0.50 -1.63 -10.70
C SER A 173 1.28 -2.08 -11.95
N PHE A 174 1.05 -1.45 -13.11
CA PHE A 174 1.81 -1.74 -14.32
C PHE A 174 3.28 -1.27 -14.21
N LEU A 175 3.54 -0.14 -13.57
CA LEU A 175 4.91 0.35 -13.32
C LEU A 175 5.69 -0.57 -12.38
N ASP A 176 5.05 -1.14 -11.36
CA ASP A 176 5.70 -2.10 -10.47
C ASP A 176 6.11 -3.36 -11.24
N ILE A 177 5.21 -3.89 -12.09
CA ILE A 177 5.50 -5.02 -12.97
C ILE A 177 6.62 -4.69 -13.96
N TYR A 178 6.62 -3.47 -14.53
CA TYR A 178 7.68 -2.98 -15.41
C TYR A 178 9.04 -2.96 -14.71
N ARG A 179 9.11 -2.34 -13.52
CA ARG A 179 10.33 -2.26 -12.71
C ARG A 179 10.85 -3.64 -12.34
N ALA A 180 9.97 -4.52 -11.89
CA ALA A 180 10.29 -5.91 -11.59
C ALA A 180 10.85 -6.64 -12.82
N ARG A 181 10.22 -6.49 -13.99
CA ARG A 181 10.67 -7.12 -15.23
C ARG A 181 12.03 -6.58 -15.69
N ALA A 182 12.26 -5.27 -15.54
CA ALA A 182 13.50 -4.61 -15.92
C ALA A 182 14.66 -5.06 -15.02
N ALA A 183 14.43 -5.10 -13.71
CA ALA A 183 15.39 -5.62 -12.74
C ALA A 183 15.74 -7.09 -13.02
N GLN A 184 14.74 -7.94 -13.26
CA GLN A 184 14.97 -9.34 -13.63
C GLN A 184 15.82 -9.46 -14.91
N SER A 185 15.54 -8.67 -15.95
CA SER A 185 16.36 -8.66 -17.18
C SER A 185 17.80 -8.20 -16.93
N ALA A 186 18.02 -7.38 -15.91
CA ALA A 186 19.34 -6.89 -15.50
C ALA A 186 20.03 -7.80 -14.44
N GLY A 187 19.45 -8.96 -14.10
CA GLY A 187 19.98 -9.86 -13.08
C GLY A 187 19.90 -9.32 -11.65
N GLN A 188 19.06 -8.31 -11.40
CA GLN A 188 18.85 -7.69 -10.10
C GLN A 188 17.69 -8.38 -9.35
N ASN A 189 17.71 -8.33 -8.01
CA ASN A 189 16.70 -8.92 -7.14
C ASN A 189 15.74 -7.85 -6.55
N GLU A 190 14.77 -8.29 -5.73
CA GLU A 190 13.81 -7.40 -5.03
C GLU A 190 14.54 -6.28 -4.26
N ASP A 191 15.61 -6.64 -3.52
CA ASP A 191 16.34 -5.71 -2.65
C ASP A 191 16.93 -4.52 -3.42
N ALA A 192 17.49 -4.76 -4.61
CA ALA A 192 18.03 -3.70 -5.45
C ALA A 192 16.98 -2.66 -5.82
N ILE A 193 15.73 -3.09 -6.07
CA ILE A 193 14.62 -2.19 -6.41
C ILE A 193 14.12 -1.46 -5.17
N LEU A 194 14.02 -2.15 -4.03
CA LEU A 194 13.60 -1.56 -2.75
C LEU A 194 14.61 -0.50 -2.25
N GLN A 195 15.88 -0.61 -2.62
CA GLN A 195 16.90 0.40 -2.34
C GLN A 195 16.84 1.58 -3.31
N ALA A 196 16.58 1.32 -4.60
CA ALA A 196 16.55 2.35 -5.64
C ALA A 196 15.26 3.21 -5.61
N TYR A 197 14.16 2.67 -5.10
CA TYR A 197 12.85 3.33 -5.10
C TYR A 197 12.19 3.28 -3.72
N SER A 198 11.38 4.31 -3.41
CA SER A 198 10.67 4.38 -2.12
C SER A 198 9.44 3.47 -2.07
N TYR A 199 9.66 2.21 -1.70
CA TYR A 199 8.62 1.21 -1.43
C TYR A 199 8.37 0.97 0.05
N LYS A 200 8.87 1.85 0.94
CA LYS A 200 8.75 1.65 2.37
C LYS A 200 7.28 1.49 2.80
N GLY A 201 6.96 0.40 3.50
CA GLY A 201 5.60 0.04 3.91
C GLY A 201 4.72 -0.56 2.79
N ARG A 202 5.27 -0.69 1.58
CA ARG A 202 4.63 -1.22 0.37
C ARG A 202 5.53 -2.22 -0.37
N GLU A 203 6.49 -2.81 0.32
CA GLU A 203 7.48 -3.74 -0.24
C GLU A 203 6.80 -4.97 -0.87
N PHE A 204 5.65 -5.38 -0.31
CA PHE A 204 4.84 -6.47 -0.83
C PHE A 204 4.43 -6.29 -2.30
N ARG A 205 4.23 -5.03 -2.76
CA ARG A 205 3.87 -4.74 -4.15
C ARG A 205 4.99 -5.18 -5.08
N MET A 206 6.22 -4.84 -4.73
CA MET A 206 7.39 -5.22 -5.50
C MET A 206 7.63 -6.74 -5.43
N ARG A 207 7.45 -7.36 -4.27
CA ARG A 207 7.52 -8.82 -4.13
C ARG A 207 6.53 -9.55 -5.05
N ASN A 208 5.27 -9.10 -5.05
CA ASN A 208 4.24 -9.67 -5.92
C ASN A 208 4.58 -9.46 -7.40
N ALA A 209 5.07 -8.28 -7.77
CA ALA A 209 5.53 -7.99 -9.11
C ALA A 209 6.70 -8.88 -9.53
N MET A 210 7.73 -9.05 -8.68
CA MET A 210 8.89 -9.91 -8.94
C MET A 210 8.52 -11.39 -9.09
N ARG A 211 7.55 -11.87 -8.31
CA ARG A 211 7.03 -13.24 -8.43
C ARG A 211 6.40 -13.50 -9.79
N ASP A 212 5.62 -12.52 -10.29
CA ASP A 212 4.76 -12.72 -11.45
C ASP A 212 5.39 -12.19 -12.77
N CYS A 213 6.42 -11.33 -12.70
CA CYS A 213 6.96 -10.61 -13.87
C CYS A 213 7.55 -11.52 -14.95
N SER A 214 8.10 -12.68 -14.58
CA SER A 214 8.72 -13.63 -15.52
C SER A 214 7.78 -14.09 -16.64
N ARG A 215 6.46 -14.02 -16.40
CA ARG A 215 5.42 -14.45 -17.33
C ARG A 215 5.10 -13.41 -18.41
N PHE A 216 5.65 -12.20 -18.30
CA PHE A 216 5.29 -11.06 -19.14
C PHE A 216 6.49 -10.56 -19.94
N SER A 217 6.27 -10.16 -21.19
CA SER A 217 7.32 -9.54 -22.00
C SER A 217 7.42 -8.04 -21.72
N MET A 218 8.62 -7.49 -21.86
CA MET A 218 8.84 -6.05 -21.68
C MET A 218 8.01 -5.21 -22.65
N GLY A 219 7.88 -5.67 -23.91
CA GLY A 219 7.08 -4.99 -24.93
C GLY A 219 5.58 -4.98 -24.60
N GLN A 220 5.05 -6.07 -24.04
CA GLN A 220 3.65 -6.12 -23.60
C GLN A 220 3.36 -5.08 -22.50
N ILE A 221 4.24 -4.99 -21.51
CA ILE A 221 4.08 -4.05 -20.39
C ILE A 221 4.16 -2.60 -20.90
N LYS A 222 5.13 -2.29 -21.78
CA LYS A 222 5.29 -0.94 -22.36
C LYS A 222 4.05 -0.47 -23.11
N ARG A 223 3.50 -1.29 -24.01
CA ARG A 223 2.27 -0.93 -24.73
C ARG A 223 1.06 -0.71 -23.81
N CYS A 224 0.99 -1.46 -22.70
CA CYS A 224 -0.05 -1.22 -21.70
C CYS A 224 0.14 0.16 -21.03
N LEU A 225 1.37 0.51 -20.67
CA LEU A 225 1.69 1.84 -20.13
C LEU A 225 1.37 2.96 -21.13
N ASP A 226 1.62 2.77 -22.43
CA ASP A 226 1.24 3.74 -23.47
C ASP A 226 -0.28 3.97 -23.52
N CYS A 227 -1.07 2.89 -23.43
CA CYS A 227 -2.53 2.99 -23.37
C CYS A 227 -3.01 3.74 -22.11
N LEU A 228 -2.37 3.51 -20.96
CA LEU A 228 -2.71 4.20 -19.71
C LEU A 228 -2.31 5.67 -19.73
N MET A 229 -1.20 6.01 -20.40
CA MET A 229 -0.79 7.40 -20.62
C MET A 229 -1.82 8.14 -21.49
N GLU A 230 -2.30 7.52 -22.57
CA GLU A 230 -3.41 8.09 -23.37
C GLU A 230 -4.67 8.29 -22.53
N ALA A 231 -5.00 7.33 -21.66
CA ALA A 231 -6.15 7.40 -20.78
C ALA A 231 -6.03 8.55 -19.77
N ASP A 232 -4.86 8.75 -19.17
CA ASP A 232 -4.59 9.84 -18.22
C ASP A 232 -4.79 11.22 -18.85
N ILE A 233 -4.28 11.40 -20.08
CA ILE A 233 -4.47 12.63 -20.85
C ILE A 233 -5.98 12.88 -21.08
N LYS A 234 -6.72 11.85 -21.53
CA LYS A 234 -8.15 11.99 -21.82
C LYS A 234 -8.99 12.27 -20.58
N LEU A 235 -8.68 11.62 -19.46
CA LEU A 235 -9.34 11.84 -18.18
C LEU A 235 -9.18 13.29 -17.70
N LYS A 236 -8.02 13.91 -17.96
CA LYS A 236 -7.74 15.30 -17.54
C LYS A 236 -8.19 16.38 -18.52
N SER A 237 -8.49 16.02 -19.77
CA SER A 237 -8.69 17.00 -20.86
C SER A 237 -10.01 16.87 -21.61
N SER A 238 -10.79 15.80 -21.40
CA SER A 238 -12.01 15.54 -22.15
C SER A 238 -13.27 15.60 -21.27
N ARG A 239 -14.42 15.85 -21.89
CA ARG A 239 -15.75 15.73 -21.25
C ARG A 239 -16.36 14.33 -21.42
N VAL A 240 -15.58 13.36 -21.91
CA VAL A 240 -16.04 11.98 -22.08
C VAL A 240 -16.19 11.35 -20.70
N ASP A 241 -17.21 10.52 -20.55
CA ASP A 241 -17.42 9.76 -19.32
C ASP A 241 -16.15 8.98 -18.92
N HIS A 242 -15.69 9.18 -17.69
CA HIS A 242 -14.48 8.57 -17.14
C HIS A 242 -14.50 7.04 -17.22
N ARG A 243 -15.68 6.43 -17.02
CA ARG A 243 -15.86 4.98 -17.15
C ARG A 243 -15.53 4.50 -18.56
N ILE A 244 -16.04 5.19 -19.58
CA ILE A 244 -15.79 4.85 -20.99
C ILE A 244 -14.29 4.95 -21.29
N ILE A 245 -13.60 5.96 -20.76
CA ILE A 245 -12.15 6.14 -20.94
C ILE A 245 -11.40 4.93 -20.37
N LEU A 246 -11.74 4.49 -19.16
CA LEU A 246 -11.09 3.37 -18.49
C LEU A 246 -11.39 2.02 -19.17
N GLU A 247 -12.65 1.77 -19.54
CA GLU A 247 -13.04 0.56 -20.29
C GLU A 247 -12.32 0.50 -21.64
N THR A 248 -12.22 1.63 -22.34
CA THR A 248 -11.47 1.75 -23.60
C THR A 248 -9.99 1.46 -23.39
N ALA A 249 -9.39 2.00 -22.32
CA ALA A 249 -7.99 1.75 -22.01
C ALA A 249 -7.74 0.25 -21.78
N VAL A 250 -8.58 -0.41 -20.98
CA VAL A 250 -8.47 -1.85 -20.73
C VAL A 250 -8.64 -2.65 -22.02
N GLY A 251 -9.63 -2.32 -22.85
CA GLY A 251 -9.81 -2.95 -24.16
C GLY A 251 -8.59 -2.81 -25.07
N LYS A 252 -8.02 -1.61 -25.18
CA LYS A 252 -6.80 -1.35 -25.96
C LYS A 252 -5.60 -2.14 -25.46
N MET A 253 -5.35 -2.15 -24.14
CA MET A 253 -4.22 -2.90 -23.55
C MET A 253 -4.30 -4.39 -23.89
N ILE A 254 -5.51 -4.94 -23.82
CA ILE A 254 -5.80 -6.33 -24.12
C ILE A 254 -5.58 -6.65 -25.61
N LEU A 255 -5.96 -5.77 -26.53
CA LEU A 255 -5.75 -5.93 -27.97
C LEU A 255 -4.26 -5.80 -28.35
N ALA A 256 -3.55 -4.84 -27.76
CA ALA A 256 -2.11 -4.64 -27.95
C ALA A 256 -1.25 -5.85 -27.51
N ARG A 257 -1.83 -6.82 -26.81
CA ARG A 257 -1.21 -8.12 -26.52
C ARG A 257 -1.29 -9.08 -27.72
N GLN A 258 -2.41 -9.09 -28.45
CA GLN A 258 -2.68 -10.05 -29.52
C GLN A 258 -1.72 -9.88 -30.71
N GLU A 259 -1.29 -8.65 -30.98
CA GLU A 259 -0.36 -8.30 -32.06
C GLU A 259 1.06 -8.91 -31.93
N VAL A 260 1.39 -9.56 -30.80
CA VAL A 260 2.69 -10.24 -30.59
C VAL A 260 2.63 -11.75 -30.87
N LYS A 261 1.43 -12.30 -31.11
CA LYS A 261 1.26 -13.70 -31.51
C LYS A 261 1.19 -13.90 -33.03
N GLY A 262 1.35 -12.83 -33.80
CA GLY A 262 1.47 -12.85 -35.26
C GLY A 262 2.92 -12.86 -35.71
#